data_AF-A0A357AP29-F1
#
_entry.id   AF-A0A357AP29-F1
#
_cell.length_a   1.000
_cell.length_b   1.000
_cell.length_c   1.000
_cell.angle_alpha   90.00
_cell.angle_beta   90.00
_cell.angle_gamma   90.00
#
_symmetry.space_group_name_H-M   'P 1'
#
loop_
_entity.id
_entity.type
_entity.pdbx_description
1 polymer ?
#
loop_
_entity_poly.entity_id
_entity_poly.type
_entity_poly.pdbx_seq_one_letter_code
_entity_poly.pdbx_strand_id
1 'polypeptide(L)'
;QEALGKKLGVAALPIVEIGTVQSRLKSFASVNAIGVNKLTKSSEVSEELAVFLGSTSAQDYHYDMNSVIPVYRSEKNDALTAAQNEAFEISSVMRSDFYFPKGYEEALVTLGKGIVDGSINRDNYLKYLENMPK
;
A
#
# COMPACT_ATOMS: atom_id res chain seq x y z
N GLN A 1 -2.30 -22.11 1.19
CA GLN A 1 -0.83 -21.86 1.27
C GLN A 1 -0.03 -22.66 0.22
N GLU A 2 -0.62 -23.02 -0.93
CA GLU A 2 -0.10 -24.12 -1.77
C GLU A 2 0.57 -23.70 -3.08
N ALA A 3 0.29 -22.52 -3.66
CA ALA A 3 0.78 -22.22 -5.01
C ALA A 3 2.30 -22.00 -5.10
N LEU A 4 2.91 -21.37 -4.07
CA LEU A 4 4.34 -21.06 -4.05
C LEU A 4 5.12 -21.87 -3.00
N GLY A 5 4.53 -22.18 -1.84
CA GLY A 5 5.14 -23.02 -0.80
C GLY A 5 6.61 -22.67 -0.51
N LYS A 6 7.51 -23.66 -0.56
CA LYS A 6 8.97 -23.46 -0.39
C LYS A 6 9.66 -22.62 -1.48
N LYS A 7 8.96 -22.31 -2.57
CA LYS A 7 9.46 -21.47 -3.68
C LYS A 7 9.04 -20.01 -3.53
N LEU A 8 8.41 -19.63 -2.41
CA LEU A 8 8.08 -18.23 -2.14
C LEU A 8 9.36 -17.42 -1.95
N GLY A 9 9.57 -16.43 -2.82
CA GLY A 9 10.55 -15.37 -2.65
C GLY A 9 9.84 -14.03 -2.53
N VAL A 10 10.28 -13.20 -1.58
CA VAL A 10 9.75 -11.85 -1.34
C VAL A 10 10.93 -10.89 -1.28
N ALA A 11 10.83 -9.75 -1.96
CA ALA A 11 11.90 -8.76 -2.04
C ALA A 11 11.32 -7.36 -2.28
N ALA A 12 12.09 -6.32 -1.92
CA ALA A 12 11.75 -4.94 -2.24
C ALA A 12 11.71 -4.67 -3.76
N LEU A 13 11.05 -3.58 -4.15
CA LEU A 13 10.89 -3.23 -5.57
C LEU A 13 12.25 -2.99 -6.27
N PRO A 14 12.38 -3.39 -7.55
CA PRO A 14 13.64 -3.35 -8.26
C PRO A 14 14.09 -1.91 -8.59
N ILE A 15 15.36 -1.80 -8.97
CA ILE A 15 15.91 -0.62 -9.63
C ILE A 15 15.66 -0.76 -11.14
N VAL A 16 15.21 0.33 -11.76
CA VAL A 16 14.98 0.43 -13.20
C VAL A 16 15.75 1.61 -13.76
N GLU A 17 16.03 1.58 -15.06
CA GLU A 17 16.62 2.71 -15.78
C GLU A 17 15.52 3.59 -16.38
N ILE A 18 15.49 4.86 -15.97
CA ILE A 18 14.58 5.88 -16.52
C ILE A 18 15.45 6.91 -17.24
N GLY A 19 15.47 6.82 -18.57
CA GLY A 19 16.40 7.61 -19.38
C GLY A 19 17.84 7.12 -19.13
N THR A 20 18.68 7.97 -18.55
CA THR A 20 20.06 7.61 -18.15
C THR A 20 20.22 7.43 -16.63
N VAL A 21 19.11 7.48 -15.87
CA VAL A 21 19.13 7.48 -14.41
C VAL A 21 18.64 6.14 -13.87
N GLN A 22 19.47 5.48 -13.06
CA GLN A 22 19.09 4.32 -12.26
C GLN A 22 18.21 4.78 -11.09
N SER A 23 16.96 4.35 -11.06
CA SER A 23 15.96 4.75 -10.07
C SER A 23 15.26 3.53 -9.47
N ARG A 24 15.12 3.52 -8.14
CA ARG A 24 14.33 2.49 -7.45
C ARG A 24 12.85 2.77 -7.60
N LEU A 25 12.07 1.78 -8.03
CA LEU A 25 10.61 1.87 -8.03
C LEU A 25 10.09 2.00 -6.60
N LYS A 26 9.02 2.78 -6.43
CA LYS A 26 8.40 3.01 -5.12
C LYS A 26 6.95 2.57 -5.11
N SER A 27 6.55 1.87 -4.05
CA SER A 27 5.14 1.59 -3.74
C SER A 27 4.56 2.68 -2.85
N PHE A 28 3.23 2.74 -2.79
CA PHE A 28 2.57 3.44 -1.71
C PHE A 28 2.62 2.59 -0.45
N ALA A 29 3.13 3.15 0.65
CA ALA A 29 2.95 2.60 1.97
C ALA A 29 1.66 3.16 2.57
N SER A 30 0.77 2.28 3.02
CA SER A 30 -0.46 2.64 3.71
C SER A 30 -0.56 1.91 5.04
N VAL A 31 -1.37 2.47 5.94
CA VAL A 31 -1.73 1.82 7.20
C VAL A 31 -3.21 1.45 7.17
N ASN A 32 -3.54 0.24 7.61
CA ASN A 32 -4.92 -0.12 7.88
C ASN A 32 -5.26 0.32 9.31
N ALA A 33 -6.30 1.12 9.46
CA ALA A 33 -6.71 1.66 10.75
C ALA A 33 -8.17 1.30 11.06
N ILE A 34 -8.48 1.21 12.35
CA ILE A 34 -9.83 0.97 12.84
C ILE A 34 -10.41 2.32 13.27
N GLY A 35 -11.38 2.81 12.51
CA GLY A 35 -12.09 4.06 12.80
C GLY A 35 -13.40 3.82 13.55
N VAL A 36 -13.71 4.70 14.51
CA VAL A 36 -15.01 4.71 15.19
C VAL A 36 -15.93 5.72 14.52
N ASN A 37 -17.12 5.28 14.10
CA ASN A 37 -18.13 6.18 13.56
C ASN A 37 -18.69 7.08 14.67
N LYS A 38 -18.49 8.40 14.55
CA LYS A 38 -18.95 9.39 15.54
C LYS A 38 -20.47 9.43 15.75
N LEU A 39 -21.25 8.87 14.81
CA LEU A 39 -22.72 8.79 14.90
C LEU A 39 -23.21 7.50 15.56
N THR A 40 -22.32 6.65 16.06
CA THR A 40 -22.70 5.41 16.76
C THR A 40 -23.53 5.73 18.01
N LYS A 41 -24.48 4.84 18.32
CA LYS A 41 -25.28 4.92 19.57
C LYS A 41 -24.53 4.37 20.78
N SER A 42 -23.35 3.78 20.57
CA SER A 42 -22.58 3.07 21.60
C SER A 42 -21.09 3.42 21.48
N SER A 43 -20.75 4.70 21.69
CA SER A 43 -19.40 5.23 21.44
C SER A 43 -18.33 4.57 22.30
N GLU A 44 -18.55 4.47 23.61
CA GLU A 44 -17.60 3.86 24.55
C GLU A 44 -17.27 2.41 24.16
N VAL A 45 -18.29 1.58 23.94
CA VAL A 45 -18.10 0.19 23.49
C VAL A 45 -17.41 0.11 22.13
N SER A 46 -17.72 1.03 21.21
CA SER A 46 -17.09 1.07 19.88
C SER A 46 -15.61 1.45 19.97
N GLU A 47 -15.26 2.37 20.87
CA GLU A 47 -13.89 2.79 21.14
C GLU A 47 -13.08 1.67 21.80
N GLU A 48 -13.63 1.03 22.83
CA GLU A 48 -13.00 -0.13 23.48
C GLU A 48 -12.77 -1.28 22.48
N LEU A 49 -13.75 -1.56 21.63
CA LEU A 49 -13.60 -2.56 20.58
C LEU A 49 -12.50 -2.17 19.57
N ALA A 50 -12.43 -0.90 19.16
CA ALA A 50 -11.38 -0.43 18.26
C ALA A 50 -9.99 -0.57 18.88
N VAL A 51 -9.83 -0.25 20.16
CA VAL A 51 -8.58 -0.45 20.91
C VAL A 51 -8.23 -1.93 20.99
N PHE A 52 -9.19 -2.80 21.30
CA PHE A 52 -8.98 -4.25 21.36
C PHE A 52 -8.52 -4.82 20.01
N LEU A 53 -9.20 -4.46 18.92
CA LEU A 53 -8.86 -4.90 17.56
C LEU A 53 -7.51 -4.33 17.08
N GLY A 54 -7.08 -3.17 17.59
CA GLY A 54 -5.78 -2.57 17.32
C GLY A 54 -4.65 -3.09 18.22
N SER A 55 -4.94 -3.94 19.21
CA SER A 55 -3.93 -4.47 20.14
C SER A 55 -2.91 -5.37 19.44
N THR A 56 -1.72 -5.52 20.03
CA THR A 56 -0.66 -6.42 19.53
C THR A 56 -1.19 -7.84 19.35
N SER A 57 -1.92 -8.38 20.33
CA SER A 57 -2.48 -9.73 20.23
C SER A 57 -3.44 -9.88 19.05
N ALA A 58 -4.31 -8.89 18.81
CA ALA A 58 -5.21 -8.93 17.65
C ALA A 58 -4.44 -8.84 16.32
N GLN A 59 -3.39 -8.01 16.26
CA GLN A 59 -2.52 -7.92 15.09
C GLN A 59 -1.76 -9.22 14.82
N ASP A 60 -1.26 -9.90 15.86
CA ASP A 60 -0.62 -11.22 15.73
C ASP A 60 -1.59 -12.27 15.19
N TYR A 61 -2.84 -12.28 15.68
CA TYR A 61 -3.90 -13.12 15.13
C TYR A 61 -4.18 -12.82 13.65
N HIS A 62 -4.19 -11.53 13.26
CA HIS A 62 -4.33 -11.14 11.86
C HIS A 62 -3.16 -11.60 11.00
N TYR A 63 -1.93 -11.58 11.53
CA TYR A 63 -0.77 -12.11 10.84
C TYR A 63 -0.88 -13.63 10.65
N ASP A 64 -1.19 -14.38 11.70
CA ASP A 64 -1.24 -15.85 11.63
C ASP A 64 -2.38 -16.34 10.71
N MET A 65 -3.52 -15.63 10.67
CA MET A 65 -4.66 -15.99 9.82
C MET A 65 -4.55 -15.51 8.38
N ASN A 66 -4.03 -14.29 8.16
CA ASN A 66 -4.13 -13.58 6.88
C ASN A 66 -2.80 -13.02 6.37
N SER A 67 -1.70 -13.22 7.09
CA SER A 67 -0.37 -12.67 6.77
C SER A 67 -0.36 -11.14 6.66
N VAL A 68 -1.24 -10.46 7.39
CA VAL A 68 -1.22 -9.00 7.53
C VAL A 68 -0.11 -8.64 8.50
N ILE A 69 0.88 -7.89 8.02
CA ILE A 69 2.07 -7.53 8.80
C ILE A 69 1.69 -6.49 9.86
N PRO A 70 1.97 -6.75 11.16
CA PRO A 70 1.67 -5.81 12.23
C PRO A 70 2.38 -4.47 12.06
N VAL A 71 1.72 -3.38 12.46
CA VAL A 71 2.24 -2.00 12.33
C VAL A 71 3.29 -1.70 13.41
N TYR A 72 3.18 -2.35 14.57
CA TYR A 72 4.08 -2.17 15.71
C TYR A 72 4.94 -3.41 15.92
N ARG A 73 6.27 -3.22 15.98
CA ARG A 73 7.33 -4.17 16.43
C ARG A 73 6.81 -5.59 16.69
N SER A 74 6.42 -6.30 15.64
CA SER A 74 6.17 -7.72 15.78
C SER A 74 7.51 -8.38 16.05
N GLU A 75 7.57 -9.27 17.03
CA GLU A 75 8.75 -10.13 17.22
C GLU A 75 8.92 -11.15 16.07
N LYS A 76 7.96 -11.20 15.15
CA LYS A 76 8.01 -12.01 13.93
C LYS A 76 9.12 -11.47 13.02
N ASN A 77 10.23 -12.22 12.93
CA ASN A 77 11.37 -11.92 12.07
C ASN A 77 11.47 -12.91 10.92
N ASP A 78 10.35 -13.16 10.25
CA ASP A 78 10.27 -14.01 9.07
C ASP A 78 10.53 -13.23 7.78
N ALA A 79 10.69 -13.96 6.67
CA ALA A 79 11.04 -13.37 5.37
C ALA A 79 9.99 -12.38 4.83
N LEU A 80 8.70 -12.56 5.13
CA LEU A 80 7.65 -11.66 4.66
C LEU A 80 7.71 -10.33 5.44
N THR A 81 7.85 -10.41 6.77
CA THR A 81 7.98 -9.24 7.64
C THR A 81 9.25 -8.46 7.31
N ALA A 82 10.38 -9.14 7.12
CA ALA A 82 11.65 -8.51 6.73
C ALA A 82 11.55 -7.79 5.38
N ALA A 83 11.00 -8.44 4.35
CA ALA A 83 10.90 -7.85 3.02
C ALA A 83 9.94 -6.66 2.96
N GLN A 84 8.82 -6.68 3.70
CA GLN A 84 7.93 -5.52 3.79
C GLN A 84 8.58 -4.36 4.52
N ASN A 85 9.30 -4.61 5.62
CA ASN A 85 10.01 -3.57 6.37
C ASN A 85 11.10 -2.92 5.50
N GLU A 86 11.89 -3.73 4.79
CA GLU A 86 12.83 -3.23 3.78
C GLU A 86 12.10 -2.40 2.72
N ALA A 87 11.00 -2.91 2.16
CA ALA A 87 10.25 -2.21 1.15
C ALA A 87 9.68 -0.86 1.65
N PHE A 88 9.24 -0.81 2.90
CA PHE A 88 8.79 0.40 3.57
C PHE A 88 9.93 1.42 3.71
N GLU A 89 11.10 0.97 4.16
CA GLU A 89 12.28 1.82 4.39
C GLU A 89 12.87 2.40 3.10
N ILE A 90 13.08 1.56 2.07
CA ILE A 90 13.88 1.95 0.91
C ILE A 90 13.08 2.10 -0.39
N SER A 91 11.88 1.53 -0.49
CA SER A 91 11.10 1.47 -1.73
C SER A 91 9.65 1.91 -1.57
N SER A 92 9.36 2.82 -0.64
CA SER A 92 8.01 3.32 -0.45
C SER A 92 7.91 4.85 -0.38
N VAL A 93 6.71 5.35 -0.63
CA VAL A 93 6.27 6.69 -0.26
C VAL A 93 5.00 6.56 0.58
N MET A 94 4.94 7.26 1.71
CA MET A 94 3.75 7.25 2.55
C MET A 94 2.57 7.80 1.76
N ARG A 95 1.50 7.02 1.67
CA ARG A 95 0.23 7.46 1.11
C ARG A 95 -0.38 8.45 2.08
N SER A 96 -0.60 9.67 1.62
CA SER A 96 -1.44 10.61 2.31
C SER A 96 -2.80 10.63 1.64
N ASP A 97 -3.78 9.98 2.26
CA ASP A 97 -5.18 10.06 1.83
C ASP A 97 -5.74 11.49 1.88
N PHE A 98 -5.03 12.41 2.54
CA PHE A 98 -5.36 13.84 2.58
C PHE A 98 -4.83 14.63 1.37
N TYR A 99 -3.84 14.11 0.63
CA TYR A 99 -3.18 14.86 -0.46
C TYR A 99 -3.64 14.48 -1.85
N PHE A 100 -4.41 13.41 -2.04
CA PHE A 100 -4.93 13.11 -3.37
C PHE A 100 -6.24 13.87 -3.62
N PRO A 101 -6.27 14.80 -4.59
CA PRO A 101 -7.49 15.48 -4.97
C PRO A 101 -8.50 14.46 -5.50
N LYS A 102 -9.79 14.74 -5.28
CA LYS A 102 -10.88 13.90 -5.80
C LYS A 102 -10.70 13.69 -7.31
N GLY A 103 -10.78 12.44 -7.77
CA GLY A 103 -10.58 12.09 -9.18
C GLY A 103 -9.16 11.66 -9.55
N TYR A 104 -8.17 11.84 -8.65
CA TYR A 104 -6.76 11.55 -8.95
C TYR A 104 -6.53 10.06 -9.23
N GLU A 105 -7.14 9.18 -8.44
CA GLU A 105 -7.00 7.73 -8.61
C GLU A 105 -7.65 7.25 -9.91
N GLU A 106 -8.84 7.75 -10.24
CA GLU A 106 -9.52 7.42 -11.49
C GLU A 106 -8.70 7.88 -12.71
N ALA A 107 -8.06 9.04 -12.61
CA ALA A 107 -7.15 9.55 -13.64
C ALA A 107 -5.90 8.66 -13.78
N LEU A 108 -5.29 8.23 -12.67
CA LEU A 108 -4.15 7.28 -12.69
C LEU A 108 -4.53 5.94 -13.31
N VAL A 109 -5.69 5.39 -12.97
CA VAL A 109 -6.18 4.12 -13.55
C VAL A 109 -6.41 4.27 -15.05
N THR A 110 -7.00 5.40 -15.48
CA THR A 110 -7.21 5.69 -16.90
C THR A 110 -5.89 5.80 -17.65
N LEU A 111 -4.91 6.53 -17.08
CA LEU A 111 -3.58 6.64 -17.64
C LEU A 111 -2.92 5.26 -17.79
N GLY A 112 -2.92 4.46 -16.73
CA GLY A 112 -2.30 3.13 -16.71
C GLY A 112 -2.91 2.19 -17.74
N LYS A 113 -4.25 2.13 -17.82
CA LYS A 113 -4.96 1.32 -18.84
C LYS A 113 -4.63 1.77 -20.25
N GLY A 114 -4.65 3.08 -20.50
CA GLY A 114 -4.36 3.64 -21.82
C GLY A 114 -2.91 3.39 -22.28
N ILE A 115 -1.95 3.37 -21.34
CA ILE A 115 -0.57 2.97 -21.64
C ILE A 115 -0.49 1.49 -22.02
N VAL A 116 -1.20 0.62 -21.28
CA VAL A 116 -1.19 -0.83 -21.53
C VAL A 116 -1.87 -1.19 -22.86
N ASP A 117 -2.97 -0.53 -23.21
CA ASP A 117 -3.70 -0.79 -24.46
C ASP A 117 -3.17 -0.01 -25.68
N GLY A 118 -2.25 0.93 -25.46
CA GLY A 118 -1.59 1.72 -26.50
C GLY A 118 -2.36 2.97 -26.97
N SER A 119 -3.56 3.22 -26.43
CA SER A 119 -4.31 4.45 -26.71
C SER A 119 -3.63 5.72 -26.17
N ILE A 120 -2.82 5.57 -25.11
CA ILE A 120 -1.91 6.59 -24.59
C ILE A 120 -0.47 6.19 -24.90
N ASN A 121 0.25 7.06 -25.59
CA ASN A 121 1.60 6.79 -26.10
C ASN A 121 2.46 8.06 -26.07
N ARG A 122 3.67 7.99 -26.63
CA ARG A 122 4.64 9.09 -26.63
C ARG A 122 4.14 10.37 -27.28
N ASP A 123 3.16 10.29 -28.19
CA ASP A 123 2.68 11.46 -28.94
C ASP A 123 1.59 12.22 -28.19
N ASN A 124 0.90 11.57 -27.23
CA ASN A 124 -0.29 12.15 -26.59
C ASN A 124 -0.29 12.13 -25.05
N TYR A 125 0.68 11.46 -24.39
CA TYR A 125 0.67 11.29 -22.94
C TYR A 125 0.64 12.61 -22.14
N LEU A 126 1.29 13.67 -22.65
CA LEU A 126 1.32 14.98 -21.99
C LEU A 126 -0.09 15.55 -21.77
N LYS A 127 -0.98 15.39 -22.75
CA LYS A 127 -2.37 15.84 -22.64
C LYS A 127 -3.09 15.18 -21.45
N TYR A 128 -2.81 13.92 -21.17
CA TYR A 128 -3.42 13.20 -20.05
C TYR A 128 -2.82 13.62 -18.71
N LEU A 129 -1.50 13.85 -18.67
CA LEU A 129 -0.82 14.33 -17.46
C LEU A 129 -1.25 15.75 -17.07
N GLU A 130 -1.43 16.65 -18.05
CA GLU A 130 -1.87 18.03 -17.81
C GLU A 130 -3.29 18.12 -17.24
N ASN A 131 -4.15 17.17 -17.60
CA ASN A 131 -5.54 17.08 -17.17
C ASN A 131 -5.73 16.28 -15.87
N MET A 132 -4.65 15.82 -15.22
CA MET A 132 -4.78 15.16 -13.93
C MET A 132 -5.24 16.16 -12.86
N PRO A 133 -6.14 15.74 -11.95
CA PRO A 133 -6.49 16.52 -10.77
C PRO A 133 -5.24 16.90 -9.96
N LYS A 134 -5.16 18.16 -9.53
CA LYS A 134 -4.02 18.74 -8.80
C LYS A 134 -4.43 19.16 -7.39
#